data_AF-A0A091I5I5-F1
#
_entry.id   AF-A0A091I5I5-F1
#
_cell.length_a   1.000
_cell.length_b   1.000
_cell.length_c   1.000
_cell.angle_alpha   90.00
_cell.angle_beta   90.00
_cell.angle_gamma   90.00
#
_symmetry.space_group_name_H-M   'P 1'
#
loop_
_entity.id
_entity.type
_entity.pdbx_description
1 polymer ?
#
loop_
_entity_poly.entity_id
_entity_poly.type
_entity_poly.pdbx_seq_one_letter_code
_entity_poly.pdbx_strand_id
1 'polypeptide(L)'
;QLDYSPGYCWPFQGIRSEVLIQLPTRIQPMAITLQHTSSTGSPPGIRGSAPRDFSVYGLDEEAKEKVLLGTFTYAIQKELNQTFPLQVQAFRFLKLDIWSNWGKGDYTCIYRVKVHG
;
A
#
# COMPACT_ATOMS: atom_id res chain seq x y z
N GLN A 1 5.64 11.05 -4.29
CA GLN A 1 4.84 12.04 -5.06
C GLN A 1 4.25 13.04 -4.07
N LEU A 2 4.24 14.34 -4.41
CA LEU A 2 3.79 15.43 -3.53
C LEU A 2 2.34 15.88 -3.78
N ASP A 3 1.73 15.46 -4.90
CA ASP A 3 0.35 15.78 -5.27
C ASP A 3 -0.60 14.62 -4.96
N TYR A 4 -1.78 14.93 -4.39
CA TYR A 4 -2.83 13.98 -4.02
C TYR A 4 -4.16 14.25 -4.74
N SER A 5 -4.14 15.13 -5.75
CA SER A 5 -5.31 15.45 -6.55
C SER A 5 -5.82 14.20 -7.28
N PRO A 6 -7.14 14.04 -7.49
CA PRO A 6 -7.69 12.94 -8.28
C PRO A 6 -6.93 12.76 -9.61
N GLY A 7 -6.47 11.54 -9.90
CA GLY A 7 -5.62 11.24 -11.08
C GLY A 7 -4.10 11.21 -10.83
N TYR A 8 -3.58 11.77 -9.73
CA TYR A 8 -2.13 11.80 -9.42
C TYR A 8 -1.70 10.61 -8.53
N CYS A 9 -2.07 9.40 -8.92
CA CYS A 9 -1.66 8.17 -8.23
C CYS A 9 -0.70 7.34 -9.08
N TRP A 10 -0.11 6.31 -8.48
CA TRP A 10 0.63 5.27 -9.20
C TRP A 10 -0.35 4.17 -9.62
N PRO A 11 -0.69 4.06 -10.93
CA PRO A 11 -1.56 3.01 -11.42
C PRO A 11 -0.76 1.74 -11.67
N PHE A 12 -1.26 0.62 -11.16
CA PHE A 12 -0.80 -0.72 -11.44
C PHE A 12 -1.85 -1.42 -12.28
N GLN A 13 -1.43 -2.10 -13.35
CA GLN A 13 -2.35 -2.82 -14.22
C GLN A 13 -3.00 -3.98 -13.48
N GLY A 14 -4.33 -4.07 -13.57
CA GLY A 14 -5.14 -5.11 -12.94
C GLY A 14 -5.42 -4.90 -11.45
N ILE A 15 -5.95 -5.97 -10.83
CA ILE A 15 -6.42 -5.99 -9.44
C ILE A 15 -5.37 -6.49 -8.44
N ARG A 16 -4.30 -7.11 -8.94
CA ARG A 16 -3.18 -7.63 -8.16
C ARG A 16 -1.92 -6.89 -8.56
N SER A 17 -1.14 -6.47 -7.58
CA SER A 17 0.08 -5.69 -7.83
C SER A 17 1.05 -5.81 -6.69
N GLU A 18 2.33 -5.72 -7.01
CA GLU A 18 3.41 -5.76 -6.03
C GLU A 18 4.19 -4.45 -6.06
N VAL A 19 4.49 -3.89 -4.90
CA VAL A 19 5.31 -2.69 -4.75
C VAL A 19 6.49 -3.01 -3.86
N LEU A 20 7.70 -2.87 -4.40
CA LEU A 20 8.93 -2.96 -3.64
C LEU A 20 9.33 -1.57 -3.14
N ILE A 21 9.57 -1.46 -1.83
CA ILE A 21 9.97 -0.25 -1.16
C ILE A 21 11.35 -0.49 -0.55
N GLN A 22 12.36 0.19 -1.08
CA GLN A 22 13.68 0.24 -0.47
C GLN A 22 13.76 1.40 0.51
N LEU A 23 14.04 1.09 1.77
CA LEU A 23 14.25 2.08 2.82
C LEU A 23 15.69 2.63 2.74
N PRO A 24 15.92 3.89 3.18
CA PRO A 24 17.26 4.48 3.15
C PRO A 24 18.28 3.68 3.97
N THR A 25 17.82 3.08 5.08
CA THR A 25 18.62 2.23 5.97
C THR A 25 17.77 1.03 6.41
N ARG A 26 18.42 0.05 7.05
CA ARG A 26 17.71 -1.04 7.72
C ARG A 26 17.09 -0.51 9.02
N ILE A 27 15.77 -0.56 9.14
CA ILE A 27 15.02 -0.12 10.33
C ILE A 27 14.05 -1.20 10.78
N GLN A 28 13.46 -1.05 11.96
CA GLN A 28 12.35 -1.86 12.46
C GLN A 28 11.03 -1.15 12.17
N PRO A 29 10.41 -1.34 11.00
CA PRO A 29 9.15 -0.67 10.69
C PRO A 29 8.06 -1.12 11.65
N MET A 30 7.49 -0.16 12.37
CA MET A 30 6.40 -0.35 13.33
C MET A 30 5.04 -0.28 12.66
N ALA A 31 4.92 0.48 11.56
CA ALA A 31 3.66 0.63 10.85
C ALA A 31 3.88 1.08 9.39
N ILE A 32 2.85 0.86 8.57
CA ILE A 32 2.71 1.44 7.23
C ILE A 32 1.42 2.27 7.16
N THR A 33 1.46 3.42 6.50
CA THR A 33 0.24 4.16 6.13
C THR A 33 0.02 4.05 4.63
N LEU A 34 -1.17 3.60 4.24
CA LEU A 34 -1.67 3.76 2.88
C LEU A 34 -2.60 4.96 2.81
N GLN A 35 -2.46 5.74 1.74
CA GLN A 35 -3.32 6.88 1.42
C GLN A 35 -4.02 6.64 0.08
N HIS A 36 -5.29 7.05 0.01
CA HIS A 36 -6.07 7.15 -1.23
C HIS A 36 -6.86 8.48 -1.28
N THR A 37 -7.60 8.74 -2.36
CA THR A 37 -8.51 9.91 -2.50
C THR A 37 -9.77 9.80 -1.67
N SER A 38 -10.43 10.95 -1.48
CA SER A 38 -11.64 11.06 -0.64
C SER A 38 -12.78 10.21 -1.17
N SER A 39 -13.45 9.50 -0.27
CA SER A 39 -14.73 8.88 -0.57
C SER A 39 -15.77 9.94 -0.96
N THR A 40 -15.71 11.12 -0.34
CA THR A 40 -16.54 12.28 -0.64
C THR A 40 -15.98 13.06 -1.83
N GLY A 41 -16.74 13.13 -2.93
CA GLY A 41 -16.40 13.92 -4.12
C GLY A 41 -15.59 13.21 -5.22
N SER A 42 -14.96 12.04 -4.97
CA SER A 42 -14.29 11.28 -6.04
C SER A 42 -15.30 10.52 -6.91
N PRO A 43 -15.11 10.45 -8.24
CA PRO A 43 -15.88 9.57 -9.11
C PRO A 43 -15.83 8.10 -8.65
N PRO A 44 -16.91 7.30 -8.83
CA PRO A 44 -16.95 5.89 -8.43
C PRO A 44 -15.77 5.07 -8.96
N GLY A 45 -15.34 5.31 -10.20
CA GLY A 45 -14.22 4.60 -10.81
C GLY A 45 -12.88 4.83 -10.12
N ILE A 46 -12.64 6.03 -9.58
CA ILE A 46 -11.43 6.35 -8.80
C ILE A 46 -11.50 5.67 -7.43
N ARG A 47 -12.66 5.66 -6.78
CA ARG A 47 -12.81 4.95 -5.49
C ARG A 47 -12.62 3.44 -5.63
N GLY A 48 -13.14 2.86 -6.71
CA GLY A 48 -13.01 1.43 -6.99
C GLY A 48 -11.58 0.97 -7.25
N SER A 49 -10.67 1.87 -7.65
CA SER A 49 -9.26 1.52 -7.87
C SER A 49 -8.42 1.49 -6.60
N ALA A 50 -8.96 1.89 -5.45
CA ALA A 50 -8.22 1.84 -4.19
C ALA A 50 -7.82 0.39 -3.87
N PRO A 51 -6.60 0.14 -3.36
CA PRO A 51 -6.24 -1.18 -2.88
C PRO A 51 -7.22 -1.60 -1.78
N ARG A 52 -7.51 -2.90 -1.70
CA ARG A 52 -8.40 -3.46 -0.69
C ARG A 52 -7.62 -4.39 0.21
N ASP A 53 -7.43 -5.65 -0.18
CA ASP A 53 -6.73 -6.64 0.64
C ASP A 53 -5.26 -6.68 0.23
N PHE A 54 -4.37 -6.60 1.21
CA PHE A 54 -2.93 -6.59 0.94
C PHE A 54 -2.13 -7.18 2.10
N SER A 55 -0.91 -7.62 1.81
CA SER A 55 0.07 -8.03 2.80
C SER A 55 1.35 -7.22 2.69
N VAL A 56 2.05 -7.10 3.81
CA VAL A 56 3.36 -6.45 3.89
C VAL A 56 4.38 -7.50 4.29
N TYR A 57 5.47 -7.59 3.53
CA TYR A 57 6.58 -8.48 3.81
C TYR A 57 7.87 -7.70 4.00
N GLY A 58 8.72 -8.17 4.90
CA GLY A 58 10.14 -7.82 4.93
C GLY A 58 10.93 -8.75 4.02
N LEU A 59 11.87 -8.21 3.25
CA LEU A 59 12.77 -9.00 2.41
C LEU A 59 14.21 -8.85 2.90
N ASP A 60 14.98 -9.93 2.82
CA ASP A 60 16.45 -9.87 2.93
C ASP A 60 17.06 -9.11 1.73
N GLU A 61 18.37 -8.80 1.80
CA GLU A 61 19.03 -8.02 0.74
C GLU A 61 19.09 -8.76 -0.61
N GLU A 62 18.90 -10.08 -0.59
CA GLU A 62 18.96 -10.96 -1.76
C GLU A 62 17.55 -11.26 -2.32
N ALA A 63 16.50 -10.74 -1.67
CA ALA A 63 15.09 -11.04 -1.88
C ALA A 63 14.77 -12.55 -1.94
N LYS A 64 15.56 -13.39 -1.25
CA LYS A 64 15.39 -14.85 -1.23
C LYS A 64 14.35 -15.27 -0.22
N GLU A 65 14.41 -14.70 0.99
CA GLU A 65 13.41 -14.93 2.02
C GLU A 65 12.49 -13.72 2.19
N LYS A 66 11.19 -14.01 2.30
CA LYS A 66 10.16 -13.03 2.66
C LYS A 66 9.56 -13.39 4.01
N VAL A 67 9.47 -12.41 4.90
CA VAL A 67 8.83 -12.56 6.21
C VAL A 67 7.56 -11.75 6.24
N LEU A 68 6.42 -12.37 6.56
CA LEU A 68 5.14 -11.68 6.67
C LEU A 68 5.15 -10.75 7.90
N LEU A 69 4.96 -9.45 7.67
CA LEU A 69 4.87 -8.44 8.73
C LEU A 69 3.41 -8.11 9.08
N GLY A 70 2.47 -8.42 8.19
CA GLY A 70 1.05 -8.31 8.45
C GLY A 70 0.19 -8.38 7.19
N THR A 71 -1.10 -8.64 7.39
CA THR A 71 -2.13 -8.68 6.35
C THR A 71 -3.29 -7.78 6.78
N PHE A 72 -3.75 -6.93 5.86
CA PHE A 72 -4.71 -5.88 6.18
C PHE A 72 -5.72 -5.66 5.05
N THR A 73 -6.78 -4.94 5.37
CA THR A 73 -7.77 -4.42 4.42
C THR A 73 -7.85 -2.91 4.54
N TYR A 74 -7.61 -2.19 3.44
CA TYR A 74 -7.86 -0.76 3.34
C TYR A 74 -9.35 -0.51 3.13
N ALA A 75 -9.99 0.25 4.01
CA ALA A 75 -11.44 0.46 4.00
C ALA A 75 -11.81 1.82 3.40
N ILE A 76 -12.33 1.86 2.17
CA ILE A 76 -12.70 3.12 1.48
C ILE A 76 -13.78 3.97 2.18
N GLN A 77 -14.48 3.40 3.17
CA GLN A 77 -15.50 4.09 3.97
C GLN A 77 -14.92 4.82 5.19
N LYS A 78 -13.67 4.53 5.55
CA LYS A 78 -12.96 5.17 6.68
C LYS A 78 -12.17 6.39 6.17
N GLU A 79 -11.21 6.82 6.99
CA GLU A 79 -10.26 7.88 6.67
C GLU A 79 -9.38 7.56 5.46
N LEU A 80 -8.92 8.64 4.82
CA LEU A 80 -8.04 8.60 3.66
C LEU A 80 -6.70 7.93 3.93
N ASN A 81 -6.13 8.29 5.08
CA ASN A 81 -4.86 7.79 5.57
C ASN A 81 -5.19 6.70 6.58
N GLN A 82 -4.84 5.45 6.26
CA GLN A 82 -5.02 4.33 7.16
C GLN A 82 -3.67 3.76 7.52
N THR A 83 -3.41 3.68 8.82
CA THR A 83 -2.15 3.19 9.37
C THR A 83 -2.35 1.78 9.91
N PHE A 84 -1.45 0.89 9.54
CA PHE A 84 -1.50 -0.53 9.82
C PHE A 84 -0.24 -0.94 10.59
N PRO A 85 -0.38 -1.49 11.82
CA PRO A 85 0.76 -1.90 12.64
C PRO A 85 1.42 -3.15 12.07
N LEU A 86 2.76 -3.19 12.07
CA LEU A 86 3.55 -4.31 11.54
C LEU A 86 4.22 -5.09 12.68
N GLN A 87 4.56 -6.35 12.41
CA GLN A 87 5.43 -7.14 13.28
C GLN A 87 6.83 -6.51 13.37
N VAL A 88 7.36 -6.39 14.58
CA VAL A 88 8.62 -5.69 14.85
C VAL A 88 9.81 -6.57 14.46
N GLN A 89 10.37 -6.31 13.28
CA GLN A 89 11.59 -6.96 12.80
C GLN A 89 12.31 -6.07 11.79
N ALA A 90 13.65 -6.13 11.77
CA ALA A 90 14.46 -5.17 11.03
C ALA A 90 14.67 -5.54 9.56
N PHE A 91 14.21 -4.68 8.64
CA PHE A 91 14.32 -4.87 7.19
C PHE A 91 14.74 -3.58 6.49
N ARG A 92 15.41 -3.73 5.35
CA ARG A 92 15.73 -2.63 4.43
C ARG A 92 14.76 -2.59 3.24
N PHE A 93 14.25 -3.74 2.85
CA PHE A 93 13.31 -3.88 1.75
C PHE A 93 11.96 -4.33 2.30
N LEU A 94 10.90 -3.62 1.90
CA LEU A 94 9.54 -4.00 2.18
C LEU A 94 8.81 -4.29 0.86
N LYS A 95 8.00 -5.33 0.85
CA LYS A 95 7.11 -5.66 -0.26
C LYS A 95 5.67 -5.48 0.17
N LEU A 96 4.97 -4.58 -0.49
CA LEU A 96 3.53 -4.44 -0.40
C LEU A 96 2.90 -5.27 -1.52
N ASP A 97 2.18 -6.31 -1.15
CA ASP A 97 1.53 -7.26 -2.06
C ASP A 97 0.03 -7.08 -2.00
N ILE A 98 -0.57 -6.54 -3.06
CA ILE A 98 -1.98 -6.19 -3.15
C ILE A 98 -2.72 -7.29 -3.91
N TRP A 99 -3.78 -7.80 -3.29
CA TRP A 99 -4.49 -8.98 -3.74
C TRP A 99 -5.82 -8.67 -4.41
N SER A 100 -6.41 -7.52 -4.05
CA SER A 100 -7.70 -7.04 -4.53
C SER A 100 -7.79 -5.52 -4.47
N ASN A 101 -8.77 -4.97 -5.18
CA ASN A 101 -9.18 -3.57 -5.08
C ASN A 101 -10.71 -3.49 -4.86
N TRP A 102 -11.25 -2.28 -4.85
CA TRP A 102 -12.67 -2.03 -4.57
C TRP A 102 -13.57 -2.09 -5.82
N GLY A 103 -13.22 -2.90 -6.82
CA GLY A 103 -14.09 -3.26 -7.95
C GLY A 103 -13.72 -2.63 -9.29
N LYS A 104 -12.53 -2.03 -9.42
CA LYS A 104 -12.01 -1.55 -10.70
C LYS A 104 -11.26 -2.68 -11.41
N GLY A 105 -11.78 -3.16 -12.55
CA GLY A 105 -11.19 -4.30 -13.26
C GLY A 105 -9.81 -4.03 -13.90
N ASP A 106 -9.59 -2.79 -14.35
CA ASP A 106 -8.45 -2.51 -15.25
C ASP A 106 -7.17 -2.12 -14.51
N TYR A 107 -7.28 -1.51 -13.33
CA TYR A 107 -6.13 -1.02 -12.57
C TYR A 107 -6.42 -0.82 -11.08
N THR A 108 -5.35 -0.80 -10.30
CA THR A 108 -5.31 -0.43 -8.88
C THR A 108 -4.43 0.80 -8.73
N CYS A 109 -4.82 1.78 -7.90
CA CYS A 109 -4.09 3.02 -7.74
C CYS A 109 -3.68 3.28 -6.30
N ILE A 110 -2.39 3.58 -6.09
CA ILE A 110 -1.86 3.96 -4.78
C ILE A 110 -1.43 5.41 -4.82
N TYR A 111 -1.91 6.23 -3.89
CA TYR A 111 -1.52 7.64 -3.82
C TYR A 111 -0.25 7.84 -3.01
N ARG A 112 -0.19 7.21 -1.84
CA ARG A 112 1.00 7.30 -0.98
C ARG A 112 1.14 6.08 -0.10
N VAL A 113 2.39 5.68 0.07
CA VAL A 113 2.82 4.77 1.12
C VAL A 113 3.77 5.52 2.04
N LYS A 114 3.57 5.42 3.36
CA LYS A 114 4.51 5.92 4.38
C LYS A 114 4.92 4.74 5.25
N VAL A 115 6.20 4.64 5.56
CA VAL A 115 6.74 3.64 6.48
C VAL A 115 7.19 4.38 7.74
N HIS A 116 6.86 3.83 8.91
CA HIS A 116 7.18 4.41 10.22
C HIS A 116 8.04 3.42 10.99
N GLY A 117 9.15 3.88 11.58
CA GLY A 117 10.08 3.10 12.39
C GLY A 117 11.39 3.83 12.64
#